data_AF-A0A1M2VSQ2-F1
#
_entry.id   AF-A0A1M2VSQ2-F1
#
_cell.length_a   1.000
_cell.length_b   1.000
_cell.length_c   1.000
_cell.angle_alpha   90.00
_cell.angle_beta   90.00
_cell.angle_gamma   90.00
#
_symmetry.space_group_name_H-M   'P 1'
#
loop_
_entity.id
_entity.type
_entity.pdbx_description
1 polymer ?
#
loop_
_entity_poly.entity_id
_entity_poly.type
_entity_poly.pdbx_seq_one_letter_code
_entity_poly.pdbx_strand_id
1 'polypeptide(L)' 'MSVSVFVPTIFVGAFAFSIGFDVGITGFWDKWNKGKQWKDIRDKYQEEA' A
#
# COMPACT_ATOMS: atom_id res chain seq x y z
N MET A 1 19.05 25.56 -6.83
CA MET A 1 17.76 25.51 -6.09
C MET A 1 18.01 26.06 -4.70
N SER A 2 17.23 27.02 -4.21
CA SER A 2 17.36 27.49 -2.83
C SER A 2 17.04 26.35 -1.86
N VAL A 3 17.75 26.28 -0.73
CA VAL A 3 17.44 25.32 0.37
C VAL A 3 15.97 25.46 0.82
N SER A 4 15.40 26.67 0.72
CA SER A 4 14.00 26.96 1.05
C SER A 4 12.98 26.28 0.14
N VAL A 5 13.37 25.87 -1.07
CA VAL A 5 12.51 25.11 -2.00
C VAL A 5 12.87 23.63 -1.99
N PHE A 6 14.15 23.32 -1.82
CA PHE A 6 14.65 21.94 -1.81
C PHE A 6 13.97 21.06 -0.76
N VAL A 7 13.92 21.51 0.49
CA VAL A 7 13.38 20.71 1.60
C VAL A 7 11.87 20.46 1.45
N PRO A 8 11.01 21.48 1.21
CA PRO A 8 9.59 21.25 0.98
C PRO A 8 9.30 20.33 -0.21
N THR A 9 10.05 20.46 -1.32
CA THR A 9 9.87 19.58 -2.49
C THR A 9 10.13 18.12 -2.15
N ILE A 10 11.19 17.83 -1.38
CA ILE A 10 11.48 16.46 -0.94
C ILE A 10 10.36 15.93 -0.05
N PHE A 11 9.85 16.72 0.90
CA PHE A 11 8.76 16.27 1.76
C PHE A 11 7.48 15.96 0.99
N VAL A 12 7.08 16.84 0.07
CA VAL A 12 5.90 16.62 -0.78
C VAL A 12 6.10 15.38 -1.65
N GLY A 13 7.28 15.23 -2.27
CA GLY A 13 7.62 14.06 -3.07
C GLY A 13 7.60 12.76 -2.26
N ALA A 14 8.18 12.78 -1.05
CA ALA A 14 8.22 11.62 -0.17
C ALA A 14 6.81 11.19 0.28
N PHE A 15 5.93 12.14 0.60
CA PHE A 15 4.56 11.86 0.99
C PHE A 15 3.70 11.34 -0.18
N ALA A 16 3.84 11.96 -1.36
CA ALA A 16 3.15 11.49 -2.56
C ALA A 16 3.63 10.07 -2.95
N PHE A 17 4.94 9.84 -2.88
CA PHE A 17 5.53 8.54 -3.15
C PHE A 17 5.09 7.49 -2.13
N SER A 18 5.07 7.79 -0.83
CA SER A 18 4.69 6.80 0.19
C SER A 18 3.27 6.29 -0.03
N ILE A 19 2.31 7.17 -0.29
CA ILE A 19 0.91 6.79 -0.58
C ILE A 19 0.84 5.95 -1.86
N GLY A 20 1.44 6.43 -2.95
CA GLY A 20 1.37 5.74 -4.24
C GLY A 20 2.06 4.37 -4.21
N PHE A 21 3.21 4.29 -3.56
CA PHE A 21 3.98 3.06 -3.43
C PHE A 21 3.27 2.03 -2.54
N ASP A 22 2.72 2.46 -1.39
CA ASP A 22 1.97 1.59 -0.49
C ASP A 22 0.75 0.94 -1.19
N VAL A 23 -0.07 1.77 -1.83
CA VAL A 23 -1.25 1.29 -2.59
C VAL A 23 -0.81 0.38 -3.76
N GLY A 24 0.23 0.80 -4.49
CA GLY A 24 0.73 0.06 -5.66
C GLY A 24 1.25 -1.32 -5.29
N ILE A 25 2.13 -1.40 -4.28
CA ILE A 25 2.72 -2.66 -3.84
C ILE A 25 1.71 -3.54 -3.12
N THR A 26 0.82 -2.98 -2.30
CA THR A 26 -0.26 -3.73 -1.67
C THR A 26 -1.18 -4.35 -2.73
N GLY A 27 -1.59 -3.57 -3.73
CA GLY A 27 -2.41 -4.07 -4.84
C GLY A 27 -1.69 -5.13 -5.69
N PHE A 28 -0.39 -4.97 -5.92
CA PHE A 28 0.42 -5.99 -6.60
C PHE A 28 0.49 -7.29 -5.77
N TRP A 29 0.83 -7.18 -4.49
CA TRP A 29 0.90 -8.31 -3.56
C TRP A 29 -0.44 -9.06 -3.48
N ASP A 30 -1.53 -8.31 -3.42
CA ASP A 30 -2.88 -8.85 -3.35
C ASP A 30 -3.25 -9.68 -4.58
N LYS A 31 -2.89 -9.18 -5.77
CA LYS A 31 -3.14 -9.90 -7.02
C LYS A 31 -2.24 -11.13 -7.14
N TRP A 32 -0.97 -11.00 -6.77
CA TRP A 32 -0.01 -12.10 -6.84
C TRP A 32 -0.36 -13.24 -5.90
N ASN A 33 -0.84 -12.93 -4.69
CA ASN A 33 -1.19 -13.92 -3.67
C ASN A 33 -2.69 -14.18 -3.55
N LYS A 34 -3.47 -13.86 -4.59
CA LYS A 34 -4.91 -14.10 -4.61
C LYS A 34 -5.23 -15.57 -4.31
N GLY A 35 -6.17 -15.80 -3.40
CA GLY A 35 -6.61 -17.13 -2.98
C GLY A 35 -5.75 -17.76 -1.88
N LYS A 36 -4.66 -17.10 -1.47
CA LYS A 36 -3.81 -17.54 -0.35
C LYS A 36 -3.91 -16.62 0.86
N GLN A 37 -4.40 -15.41 0.68
CA GLN A 37 -4.50 -14.45 1.77
C GLN A 37 -5.68 -14.79 2.68
N TRP A 38 -5.56 -14.47 3.96
CA TRP A 38 -6.64 -14.68 4.92
C TRP A 38 -7.96 -14.08 4.45
N LYS A 39 -7.94 -12.85 3.91
CA LYS A 39 -9.15 -12.19 3.36
C LYS A 39 -9.83 -12.97 2.23
N ASP A 40 -9.11 -13.83 1.52
CA ASP A 40 -9.62 -14.64 0.42
C ASP A 40 -10.15 -16.01 0.87
N ILE A 41 -9.76 -16.50 2.06
CA ILE A 41 -10.09 -17.85 2.54
C ILE A 41 -10.86 -17.87 3.86
N ARG A 42 -10.98 -16.73 4.55
CA ARG A 42 -11.60 -16.64 5.88
C ARG A 42 -13.05 -17.09 5.89
N ASP A 43 -13.76 -16.93 4.78
CA ASP A 43 -15.13 -17.37 4.55
C ASP A 43 -15.30 -18.87 4.79
N LYS A 44 -14.25 -19.66 4.54
CA LYS A 44 -14.24 -21.11 4.81
C LYS A 44 -14.11 -21.48 6.29
N TYR A 45 -13.78 -20.52 7.14
CA TYR A 45 -13.46 -20.72 8.56
C TYR A 45 -14.33 -19.89 9.50
N GLN A 46 -15.25 -19.08 8.98
CA GLN A 46 -16.30 -18.50 9.80
C GLN A 46 -17.34 -19.60 10.02
N GLU A 47 -17.19 -20.37 11.10
CA GLU A 47 -18.28 -21.19 11.62
C GLU A 47 -19.46 -20.24 11.90
N GLU A 48 -20.64 -20.56 11.37
CA GLU A 48 -21.89 -19.85 11.70
C GLU A 48 -22.07 -19.91 13.22
N ALA A 49 -21.86 -18.78 13.89
CA ALA A 49 -22.10 -18.61 15.31
C ALA A 49 -23.60 -18.59 15.63
#